data_AF-A0A0B7JUS8-F1
#
_entry.id   AF-A0A0B7JUS8-F1
#
_cell.length_a   1.000
_cell.length_b   1.000
_cell.length_c   1.000
_cell.angle_alpha   90.00
_cell.angle_beta   90.00
_cell.angle_gamma   90.00
#
_symmetry.space_group_name_H-M   'P 1'
#
loop_
_entity.id
_entity.type
_entity.pdbx_description
1 polymer ?
#
loop_
_entity_poly.entity_id
_entity_poly.type
_entity_poly.pdbx_seq_one_letter_code
_entity_poly.pdbx_strand_id
1 'polypeptide(L)' 'MKASILIVAALSLVSGQKKEDYFPECSLNCLNDGTKKATDCSLTDAVCWCVQSNYEAIYDAAVSCVMAACGAGVSVGT' A
#
# COMPACT_ATOMS: atom_id res chain seq x y z
N MET A 1 41.97 3.95 -7.08
CA MET A 1 41.25 3.32 -8.21
C MET A 1 39.77 3.49 -7.94
N LYS A 2 39.06 4.13 -8.86
CA LYS A 2 37.67 4.60 -8.72
C LYS A 2 36.73 3.40 -8.72
N ALA A 3 35.99 3.19 -7.64
CA ALA A 3 34.94 2.18 -7.61
C ALA A 3 33.80 2.63 -8.53
N SER A 4 33.70 2.00 -9.70
CA SER A 4 32.60 2.19 -10.64
C SER A 4 31.31 1.72 -9.97
N ILE A 5 30.47 2.66 -9.56
CA ILE A 5 29.11 2.41 -9.10
C ILE A 5 28.28 2.03 -10.33
N LEU A 6 27.97 0.74 -10.47
CA LEU A 6 26.97 0.28 -11.43
C LEU A 6 25.60 0.61 -10.85
N ILE A 7 25.02 1.73 -11.28
CA ILE A 7 23.61 2.07 -11.02
C ILE A 7 22.78 1.17 -11.93
N VAL A 8 22.26 0.08 -11.38
CA VAL A 8 21.27 -0.75 -12.06
C VAL A 8 19.96 0.05 -12.08
N ALA A 9 19.59 0.58 -13.23
CA ALA A 9 18.29 1.20 -13.43
C ALA A 9 17.21 0.11 -13.39
N ALA A 10 16.58 -0.09 -12.23
CA ALA A 10 15.36 -0.87 -12.11
C ALA A 10 14.22 -0.07 -12.78
N LEU A 11 13.99 -0.31 -14.07
CA LEU A 11 12.80 0.16 -14.77
C LEU A 11 11.59 -0.61 -14.20
N SER A 12 10.88 0.04 -13.29
CA SER A 12 9.75 -0.53 -12.55
C SER A 12 8.60 -0.86 -13.50
N LEU A 13 8.21 -2.14 -13.53
CA LEU A 13 7.02 -2.69 -14.21
C LEU A 13 5.71 -2.28 -13.51
N VAL A 14 5.55 -1.01 -13.11
CA VAL A 14 4.40 -0.52 -12.31
C VAL A 14 3.06 -0.56 -13.06
N SER A 15 3.05 -0.99 -14.33
CA SER A 15 1.86 -1.02 -15.16
C SER A 15 0.88 -2.10 -14.70
N GLY A 16 -0.12 -1.67 -13.91
CA GLY A 16 -1.43 -2.33 -13.85
C GLY A 16 -1.72 -3.22 -12.65
N GLN A 17 -0.90 -3.19 -11.59
CA GLN A 17 -1.21 -3.95 -10.38
C GLN A 17 -2.52 -3.43 -9.75
N LYS A 18 -3.56 -4.27 -9.81
CA LYS A 18 -4.84 -4.02 -9.14
C LYS A 18 -4.59 -4.31 -7.66
N LYS A 19 -4.96 -3.41 -6.75
CA LYS A 19 -4.84 -3.67 -5.30
C LYS A 19 -5.61 -4.94 -4.90
N GLU A 20 -6.66 -5.26 -5.64
CA GLU A 20 -7.43 -6.49 -5.51
C GLU A 20 -6.60 -7.77 -5.72
N ASP A 21 -5.46 -7.69 -6.42
CA ASP A 21 -4.54 -8.83 -6.62
C ASP A 21 -3.64 -9.07 -5.39
N TYR A 22 -3.47 -8.07 -4.52
CA TYR A 22 -2.50 -8.10 -3.40
C TYR A 22 -3.16 -8.08 -2.02
N PHE A 23 -4.39 -7.58 -1.93
CA PHE A 23 -5.11 -7.42 -0.68
C PHE A 23 -6.36 -8.31 -0.65
N PRO A 24 -6.69 -8.89 0.52
CA PRO A 24 -7.91 -9.69 0.64
C PRO A 24 -9.15 -8.79 0.45
N GLU A 25 -10.20 -9.35 -0.14
CA GLU A 25 -11.43 -8.62 -0.48
C GLU A 25 -12.03 -7.89 0.74
N CYS A 26 -11.98 -8.51 1.92
CA CYS A 26 -12.45 -7.94 3.19
C CYS A 26 -11.78 -6.60 3.58
N SER A 27 -10.59 -6.32 3.06
CA SER A 27 -9.81 -5.12 3.41
C SER A 27 -10.03 -3.94 2.45
N LEU A 28 -10.54 -4.18 1.25
CA LEU A 28 -10.53 -3.20 0.17
C LEU A 28 -11.31 -1.92 0.52
N ASN A 29 -12.46 -2.05 1.17
CA ASN A 29 -13.24 -0.89 1.63
C ASN A 29 -12.49 -0.10 2.70
N CYS A 30 -11.85 -0.78 3.66
CA CYS A 30 -11.05 -0.13 4.68
C CYS A 30 -9.86 0.64 4.08
N LEU A 31 -9.15 0.05 3.11
CA LEU A 31 -8.04 0.72 2.42
C LEU A 31 -8.51 1.92 1.59
N ASN A 32 -9.66 1.79 0.90
CA ASN A 32 -10.25 2.90 0.15
C ASN A 32 -10.63 4.07 1.05
N ASP A 33 -11.26 3.78 2.19
CA ASP A 33 -11.67 4.81 3.14
C ASP A 33 -10.49 5.42 3.87
N GLY A 34 -9.50 4.61 4.28
CA GLY A 34 -8.26 5.08 4.89
C GLY A 34 -7.51 6.03 3.96
N THR A 35 -7.37 5.66 2.69
CA THR A 35 -6.73 6.50 1.66
C THR A 35 -7.43 7.84 1.51
N LYS A 36 -8.76 7.84 1.36
CA LYS A 36 -9.56 9.07 1.19
C LYS A 36 -9.56 9.97 2.43
N LYS A 37 -9.46 9.39 3.63
CA LYS A 37 -9.48 10.15 4.90
C LYS A 37 -8.12 10.73 5.24
N ALA A 38 -7.04 10.05 4.87
CA ALA A 38 -5.71 10.34 5.36
C ALA A 38 -4.77 10.98 4.32
N THR A 39 -5.12 10.93 3.03
CA THR A 39 -4.24 11.38 1.94
C THR A 39 -5.04 11.97 0.77
N ASP A 40 -4.34 12.65 -0.14
CA ASP A 40 -4.86 13.08 -1.44
C ASP A 40 -4.55 12.06 -2.56
N CYS A 41 -4.05 10.87 -2.22
CA CYS A 41 -3.69 9.86 -3.22
C CYS A 41 -4.92 9.31 -3.96
N SER A 42 -4.78 9.05 -5.26
CA SER A 42 -5.75 8.25 -5.99
C SER A 42 -5.77 6.81 -5.46
N LEU A 43 -6.93 6.15 -5.54
CA LEU A 43 -7.11 4.75 -5.13
C LEU A 43 -6.35 3.73 -5.98
N THR A 44 -5.73 4.17 -7.07
CA THR A 44 -4.92 3.37 -7.99
C THR A 44 -3.48 3.86 -8.07
N ASP A 45 -3.09 4.86 -7.27
CA ASP A 45 -1.74 5.41 -7.28
C ASP A 45 -0.87 4.75 -6.19
N ALA A 46 -0.37 3.56 -6.52
CA ALA A 46 0.50 2.81 -5.64
C ALA A 46 1.80 3.58 -5.29
N VAL A 47 2.28 4.45 -6.19
CA VAL A 47 3.49 5.24 -5.92
C VAL A 47 3.21 6.26 -4.81
N CYS A 48 2.06 6.94 -4.89
CA CYS A 48 1.62 7.87 -3.83
C CYS A 48 1.38 7.15 -2.50
N TRP A 49 0.78 5.96 -2.53
CA TRP A 49 0.54 5.16 -1.32
C TRP A 49 1.85 4.73 -0.65
N CYS A 50 2.90 4.46 -1.44
CA CYS A 50 4.21 4.04 -0.94
C CYS A 50 5.12 5.21 -0.49
N VAL A 51 4.67 6.46 -0.63
CA VAL A 51 5.34 7.57 0.08
C VAL A 51 5.19 7.30 1.58
N GLN A 52 6.31 7.27 2.31
CA GLN A 52 6.34 6.84 3.72
C GLN A 52 5.24 7.47 4.58
N SER A 53 5.07 8.80 4.48
CA SER A 53 4.04 9.52 5.25
C SER A 53 2.61 9.13 4.87
N ASN A 54 2.36 8.84 3.59
CA ASN A 54 1.03 8.41 3.13
C ASN A 54 0.76 6.97 3.55
N TYR A 55 1.75 6.09 3.46
CA TYR A 55 1.66 4.72 3.92
C TYR A 55 1.28 4.66 5.41
N GLU A 56 2.00 5.39 6.25
CA GLU A 56 1.74 5.46 7.70
C GLU A 56 0.34 6.01 7.97
N ALA A 57 -0.04 7.11 7.31
CA ALA A 57 -1.36 7.71 7.50
C ALA A 57 -2.51 6.78 7.05
N ILE A 58 -2.34 6.05 5.94
CA ILE A 58 -3.29 5.04 5.48
C ILE A 58 -3.38 3.89 6.49
N TYR A 59 -2.24 3.40 6.98
CA TYR A 59 -2.19 2.32 7.97
C TYR A 59 -2.94 2.71 9.24
N ASP A 60 -2.62 3.86 9.83
CA ASP A 60 -3.25 4.35 11.06
C ASP A 60 -4.77 4.54 10.89
N ALA A 61 -5.20 5.00 9.71
CA ALA A 61 -6.61 5.20 9.41
C ALA A 61 -7.38 3.90 9.11
N ALA A 62 -6.72 2.86 8.61
CA ALA A 62 -7.37 1.65 8.09
C ALA A 62 -7.22 0.42 9.00
N VAL A 63 -6.16 0.29 9.79
CA VAL A 63 -5.79 -0.97 10.46
C VAL A 63 -6.91 -1.52 11.36
N SER A 64 -7.55 -0.67 12.17
CA SER A 64 -8.66 -1.09 13.02
C SER A 64 -9.86 -1.61 12.23
N CYS A 65 -10.15 -1.02 11.07
CA CYS A 65 -11.20 -1.48 10.17
C CYS A 65 -10.82 -2.83 9.55
N VAL A 66 -9.58 -2.97 9.07
CA VAL A 66 -9.08 -4.22 8.47
C VAL A 66 -9.13 -5.36 9.48
N MET A 67 -8.69 -5.13 10.72
CA MET A 67 -8.75 -6.14 11.78
C MET A 67 -10.18 -6.60 12.09
N ALA A 68 -11.15 -5.68 12.07
CA ALA A 68 -12.56 -5.99 12.29
C ALA A 68 -13.18 -6.75 11.10
N ALA A 69 -12.82 -6.40 9.87
CA ALA A 69 -13.40 -6.97 8.66
C ALA A 69 -12.77 -8.31 8.24
N CYS A 70 -11.45 -8.45 8.42
CA CYS A 70 -10.68 -9.61 7.96
C CYS A 70 -10.32 -10.59 9.08
N GLY A 71 -10.45 -10.18 10.35
CA GLY A 71 -9.93 -10.93 11.48
C GLY A 71 -8.42 -10.81 11.61
N ALA A 72 -7.90 -11.00 12.83
CA ALA A 72 -6.50 -10.74 13.14
C ALA A 72 -5.52 -11.61 12.31
N GLY A 73 -5.78 -12.92 12.15
CA GLY A 73 -4.86 -13.82 11.43
C GLY A 73 -4.61 -13.41 9.98
N VAL A 74 -5.66 -13.03 9.25
CA VAL A 74 -5.55 -12.51 7.86
C VAL A 74 -4.87 -11.13 7.83
N SER A 75 -5.07 -10.32 8.87
CA SER A 75 -4.56 -8.94 8.95
C SER A 75 -3.06 -8.86 9.26
N VAL A 76 -2.53 -9.78 10.07
CA VAL A 76 -1.10 -9.83 10.44
C VAL A 76 -0.30 -10.87 9.65
N GLY A 77 -0.94 -11.63 8.76
CA GLY A 77 -0.27 -12.63 7.92
C GLY A 77 0.27 -13.83 8.70
N THR A 78 -0.45 -14.25 9.75
CA THR A 78 -0.10 -15.37 10.65
C THR A 78 -1.00 -16.58 10.47
#